data_AF-A0A327W6X7-F1
#
_entry.id   AF-A0A327W6X7-F1
#
_cell.length_a   1.000
_cell.length_b   1.000
_cell.length_c   1.000
_cell.angle_alpha   90.00
_cell.angle_beta   90.00
_cell.angle_gamma   90.00
#
_symmetry.space_group_name_H-M   'P 1'
#
loop_
_entity.id
_entity.type
_entity.pdbx_description
1 polymer ?
#
loop_
_entity_poly.entity_id
_entity_poly.type
_entity_poly.pdbx_seq_one_letter_code
_entity_poly.pdbx_strand_id
1 'polypeptide(L)'
;MKQLTLVTVALLITISYSCNQSAKKSGTANTTETATEQYITYSGTLPCADCSGILTKLTITSPDSIVHHFKMTETYQGLNNKGDQDFNSEGIYLITKGSVNDPNAIIITLNPDKDKNLQRYYQKISEDELRMLDMDQKAIPSNLNYSLKKQ
;
A
#
# COMPACT_ATOMS: atom_id res chain seq x y z
N MET A 1 9.46 -20.73 60.32
CA MET A 1 9.09 -20.57 61.76
C MET A 1 8.36 -19.23 61.85
N LYS A 2 7.12 -19.06 62.31
CA LYS A 2 6.28 -19.83 63.24
C LYS A 2 4.87 -19.20 63.22
N GLN A 3 3.83 -20.05 63.34
CA GLN A 3 2.46 -19.83 63.88
C GLN A 3 1.53 -18.85 63.13
N LEU A 4 0.34 -19.20 62.61
CA LEU A 4 -0.79 -20.05 63.05
C LEU A 4 -1.65 -19.47 64.19
N THR A 5 -2.84 -18.95 63.83
CA THR A 5 -4.11 -18.85 64.59
C THR A 5 -5.19 -18.54 63.54
N LEU A 6 -6.12 -19.39 63.09
CA LEU A 6 -7.13 -20.27 63.70
C LEU A 6 -8.29 -19.54 64.42
N VAL A 7 -9.51 -20.02 64.09
CA VAL A 7 -10.84 -19.90 64.72
C VAL A 7 -11.73 -18.71 64.31
N THR A 8 -12.78 -18.95 63.50
CA THR A 8 -14.16 -19.27 63.97
C THR A 8 -15.15 -19.33 62.81
N VAL A 9 -15.89 -20.43 62.77
CA VAL A 9 -17.05 -20.68 61.89
C VAL A 9 -18.30 -20.15 62.58
N ALA A 10 -19.16 -19.43 61.86
CA ALA A 10 -20.57 -19.33 62.20
C ALA A 10 -21.42 -19.16 60.93
N LEU A 11 -22.24 -20.19 60.73
CA LEU A 11 -23.31 -20.40 59.76
C LEU A 11 -24.41 -19.33 59.90
N LEU A 12 -25.14 -18.99 58.80
CA LEU A 12 -26.62 -19.00 58.69
C LEU A 12 -27.14 -18.24 57.45
N ILE A 13 -27.75 -19.01 56.53
CA ILE A 13 -29.12 -18.81 55.98
C ILE A 13 -29.38 -17.76 54.86
N THR A 14 -29.57 -18.33 53.66
CA THR A 14 -30.61 -18.08 52.62
C THR A 14 -30.79 -16.69 51.98
N ILE A 15 -30.88 -16.66 50.64
CA ILE A 15 -32.12 -16.59 49.85
C ILE A 15 -31.72 -16.56 48.35
N SER A 16 -32.40 -17.37 47.56
CA SER A 16 -32.34 -17.44 46.11
C SER A 16 -32.75 -16.12 45.46
N TYR A 17 -31.89 -15.55 44.61
CA TYR A 17 -32.31 -14.70 43.51
C TYR A 17 -31.53 -15.09 42.26
N SER A 18 -32.23 -15.67 41.29
CA SER A 18 -31.75 -15.78 39.91
C SER A 18 -31.50 -14.37 39.37
N CYS A 19 -30.26 -14.07 39.02
CA CYS A 19 -29.95 -13.04 38.04
C CYS A 19 -29.24 -13.71 36.87
N ASN A 20 -30.01 -13.94 35.81
CA ASN A 20 -29.51 -14.26 34.48
C ASN A 20 -28.98 -12.95 33.90
N GLN A 21 -27.67 -12.70 34.00
CA GLN A 21 -27.06 -11.55 33.36
C GLN A 21 -25.69 -11.93 32.79
N SER A 22 -25.68 -11.87 31.46
CA SER A 22 -24.60 -12.08 30.53
C SER A 22 -23.24 -11.62 31.05
N ALA A 23 -22.24 -12.47 30.83
CA ALA A 23 -20.84 -12.18 31.05
C ALA A 23 -20.46 -10.81 30.47
N LYS A 24 -20.25 -9.81 31.35
CA LYS A 24 -19.44 -8.63 31.03
C LYS A 24 -18.00 -9.11 30.90
N LYS A 25 -17.63 -9.49 29.67
CA LYS A 25 -16.25 -9.52 29.23
C LYS A 25 -15.76 -8.07 29.33
N SER A 26 -14.94 -7.79 30.33
CA SER A 26 -14.12 -6.58 30.39
C SER A 26 -13.12 -6.66 29.24
N GLY A 27 -13.58 -6.31 28.04
CA GLY A 27 -12.73 -6.04 26.91
C GLY A 27 -12.19 -4.63 27.10
N THR A 28 -10.91 -4.55 27.49
CA THR A 28 -10.05 -3.43 27.15
C THR A 28 -10.33 -3.08 25.68
N ALA A 29 -10.98 -1.95 25.46
CA ALA A 29 -11.15 -1.38 24.14
C ALA A 29 -9.76 -0.94 23.68
N ASN A 30 -9.02 -1.85 23.05
CA ASN A 30 -8.08 -1.43 22.02
C ASN A 30 -8.97 -0.86 20.92
N THR A 31 -9.09 0.46 20.92
CA THR A 31 -9.50 1.21 19.73
C THR A 31 -8.41 0.95 18.70
N THR A 32 -8.50 -0.17 18.00
CA THR A 32 -7.83 -0.34 16.72
C THR A 32 -8.57 0.60 15.78
N GLU A 33 -8.16 1.86 15.80
CA GLU A 33 -8.55 2.86 14.82
C GLU A 33 -8.19 2.29 13.46
N THR A 34 -9.19 1.76 12.78
CA THR A 34 -9.00 1.17 11.45
C THR A 34 -8.84 2.35 10.52
N ALA A 35 -7.59 2.79 10.35
CA ALA A 35 -7.25 3.84 9.38
C ALA A 35 -7.86 3.42 8.04
N THR A 36 -8.75 4.25 7.50
CA THR A 36 -9.33 4.03 6.19
C THR A 36 -8.20 4.17 5.18
N GLU A 37 -7.76 3.04 4.63
CA GLU A 37 -6.70 3.02 3.62
C GLU A 37 -7.23 3.68 2.35
N GLN A 38 -6.75 4.90 2.09
CA GLN A 38 -7.11 5.65 0.89
C GLN A 38 -6.21 5.19 -0.25
N TYR A 39 -6.77 5.14 -1.45
CA TYR A 39 -6.05 4.73 -2.65
C TYR A 39 -6.08 5.83 -3.70
N ILE A 40 -5.00 5.94 -4.46
CA ILE A 40 -4.86 6.87 -5.57
C ILE A 40 -4.53 6.04 -6.82
N THR A 41 -5.30 6.23 -7.89
CA THR A 41 -5.08 5.55 -9.17
C THR A 41 -4.57 6.53 -10.21
N TYR A 42 -3.52 6.13 -10.93
CA TYR A 42 -2.98 6.81 -12.09
C TYR A 42 -3.09 5.89 -13.30
N SER A 43 -3.46 6.44 -14.45
CA SER A 43 -3.54 5.68 -15.70
C SER A 43 -2.93 6.44 -16.87
N GLY A 44 -2.47 5.71 -17.87
CA GLY A 44 -1.96 6.26 -19.13
C GLY A 44 -1.54 5.16 -20.10
N THR A 45 -1.27 5.54 -21.34
CA THR A 45 -0.69 4.63 -22.35
C THR A 45 0.79 4.91 -22.46
N LEU A 46 1.63 4.01 -21.94
CA LEU A 46 3.08 4.12 -22.03
C LEU A 46 3.60 3.59 -23.38
N PRO A 47 4.74 4.09 -23.88
CA PRO A 47 5.31 3.64 -25.14
C PRO A 47 5.78 2.19 -25.08
N CYS A 48 5.60 1.49 -26.20
CA CYS A 48 5.98 0.09 -26.36
C CYS A 48 6.92 -0.06 -27.57
N ALA A 49 7.92 -0.94 -27.47
CA ALA A 49 8.90 -1.11 -28.54
C ALA A 49 8.35 -1.94 -29.72
N ASP A 50 7.52 -2.93 -29.42
CA ASP A 50 7.05 -3.98 -30.34
C ASP A 50 5.52 -4.16 -30.28
N CYS A 51 4.82 -3.18 -29.72
CA CYS A 51 3.36 -3.17 -29.60
C CYS A 51 2.83 -1.73 -29.73
N SER A 52 1.50 -1.56 -29.81
CA SER A 52 0.91 -0.23 -30.07
C SER A 52 1.03 0.71 -28.86
N GLY A 53 1.20 0.14 -27.67
CA GLY A 53 1.25 0.86 -26.40
C GLY A 53 0.98 -0.09 -25.24
N ILE A 54 1.25 0.39 -24.03
CA ILE A 54 0.97 -0.33 -22.79
C ILE A 54 -0.06 0.48 -22.03
N LEU A 55 -1.31 0.00 -21.94
CA LEU A 55 -2.29 0.62 -21.04
C LEU A 55 -1.89 0.29 -19.61
N THR A 56 -1.35 1.26 -18.90
CA THR A 56 -0.86 1.12 -17.55
C THR A 56 -1.85 1.77 -16.59
N LYS A 57 -2.27 1.01 -15.57
CA LYS A 57 -3.04 1.49 -14.43
C LYS A 57 -2.27 1.16 -13.16
N LEU A 58 -1.85 2.18 -12.43
CA LEU A 58 -1.14 2.08 -11.17
C LEU A 58 -2.03 2.61 -10.04
N THR A 59 -2.41 1.74 -9.11
CA THR A 59 -3.08 2.12 -7.88
C THR A 59 -2.10 2.00 -6.72
N ILE A 60 -1.91 3.08 -5.97
CA ILE A 60 -1.09 3.11 -4.75
C ILE A 60 -1.96 3.43 -3.54
N THR A 61 -1.58 2.94 -2.36
CA THR A 61 -2.10 3.51 -1.11
C THR A 61 -1.67 4.97 -1.00
N SER A 62 -2.45 5.80 -0.31
CA SER A 62 -2.12 7.21 -0.11
C SER A 62 -0.73 7.34 0.51
N PRO A 63 0.10 8.32 0.10
CA PRO A 63 1.40 8.58 0.71
C PRO A 63 1.36 8.72 2.24
N ASP A 64 0.23 9.19 2.80
CA ASP A 64 0.01 9.35 4.24
C ASP A 64 -0.35 8.04 4.96
N SER A 65 -0.48 6.93 4.22
CA SER A 65 -0.79 5.62 4.78
C SER A 65 0.40 5.04 5.53
N ILE A 66 0.11 4.26 6.58
CA ILE A 66 1.13 3.53 7.36
C ILE A 66 1.84 2.48 6.50
N VAL A 67 1.10 1.88 5.56
CA VAL A 67 1.62 0.86 4.65
C VAL A 67 1.60 1.39 3.22
N HIS A 68 2.75 1.33 2.55
CA HIS A 68 2.92 1.73 1.15
C HIS A 68 2.85 0.51 0.24
N HIS A 69 1.67 0.28 -0.32
CA HIS A 69 1.41 -0.84 -1.22
C HIS A 69 0.90 -0.35 -2.58
N PHE A 70 1.19 -1.09 -3.65
CA PHE A 70 0.70 -0.80 -4.99
C PHE A 70 0.10 -2.03 -5.65
N LYS A 71 -0.79 -1.77 -6.61
CA LYS A 71 -1.25 -2.72 -7.62
C LYS A 71 -1.10 -2.07 -8.99
N MET A 72 -0.58 -2.81 -9.94
CA MET A 72 -0.40 -2.36 -11.31
C MET A 72 -0.98 -3.37 -12.29
N THR A 73 -1.70 -2.87 -13.28
CA THR A 73 -2.12 -3.62 -14.47
C THR A 73 -1.50 -2.96 -15.70
N GLU A 74 -0.87 -3.77 -16.54
CA GLU A 74 -0.31 -3.39 -17.83
C GLU A 74 -0.95 -4.24 -18.93
N THR A 75 -1.67 -3.62 -19.86
CA THR A 75 -2.19 -4.29 -21.06
C THR A 75 -1.33 -3.92 -22.26
N TYR A 76 -0.55 -4.87 -22.76
CA TYR A 76 0.31 -4.71 -23.93
C TYR A 76 -0.53 -4.92 -25.20
N GLN A 77 -0.70 -3.86 -25.97
CA GLN A 77 -1.67 -3.84 -27.06
C GLN A 77 -1.11 -4.41 -28.37
N GLY A 78 -1.64 -5.55 -28.81
CA GLY A 78 -1.19 -6.22 -30.03
C GLY A 78 0.20 -6.86 -29.96
N LEU A 79 0.65 -7.24 -28.76
CA LEU A 79 2.00 -7.80 -28.55
C LEU A 79 2.27 -8.99 -29.47
N ASN A 80 3.36 -8.93 -30.26
CA ASN A 80 3.77 -9.98 -31.19
C ASN A 80 2.68 -10.40 -32.21
N ASN A 81 1.75 -9.51 -32.56
CA ASN A 81 0.58 -9.80 -33.40
C ASN A 81 -0.36 -10.89 -32.83
N LYS A 82 -0.33 -11.13 -31.51
CA LYS A 82 -1.15 -12.15 -30.83
C LYS A 82 -2.37 -11.58 -30.09
N GLY A 83 -2.66 -10.29 -30.29
CA GLY A 83 -3.69 -9.56 -29.54
C GLY A 83 -3.15 -8.97 -28.24
N ASP A 84 -4.06 -8.47 -27.41
CA ASP A 84 -3.72 -7.78 -26.17
C ASP A 84 -3.35 -8.78 -25.06
N GLN A 85 -2.35 -8.42 -24.24
CA GLN A 85 -1.87 -9.27 -23.14
C GLN A 85 -1.79 -8.48 -21.84
N ASP A 86 -2.44 -8.99 -20.80
CA ASP A 86 -2.46 -8.38 -19.48
C ASP A 86 -1.37 -8.95 -18.57
N PHE A 87 -0.67 -8.06 -17.89
CA PHE A 87 0.27 -8.36 -16.84
C PHE A 87 -0.12 -7.60 -15.58
N ASN A 88 -0.26 -8.32 -14.47
CA ASN A 88 -0.57 -7.73 -13.19
C ASN A 88 0.63 -7.88 -12.25
N SER A 89 0.92 -6.83 -11.48
CA SER A 89 1.92 -6.87 -10.42
C SER A 89 1.42 -6.12 -9.19
N GLU A 90 1.92 -6.52 -8.03
CA GLU A 90 1.64 -5.87 -6.76
C GLU A 90 2.88 -5.98 -5.85
N GLY A 91 2.93 -5.14 -4.83
CA GLY A 91 4.05 -5.10 -3.90
C GLY A 91 4.09 -3.80 -3.12
N ILE A 92 5.25 -3.50 -2.56
CA ILE A 92 5.47 -2.26 -1.81
C ILE A 92 6.05 -1.16 -2.69
N TYR A 93 5.86 0.08 -2.26
CA TYR A 93 6.55 1.22 -2.87
C TYR A 93 7.26 2.06 -1.81
N LEU A 94 8.24 2.85 -2.25
CA LEU A 94 8.99 3.79 -1.43
C LEU A 94 8.95 5.18 -2.07
N ILE A 95 8.80 6.22 -1.25
CA ILE A 95 8.94 7.61 -1.66
C ILE A 95 10.29 8.14 -1.19
N THR A 96 11.09 8.67 -2.11
CA THR A 96 12.33 9.38 -1.80
C THR A 96 12.28 10.81 -2.32
N LYS A 97 13.08 11.70 -1.71
CA LYS A 97 13.27 13.08 -2.16
C LYS A 97 14.64 13.25 -2.79
N GLY A 98 14.69 14.07 -3.83
CA GLY A 98 15.88 14.45 -4.55
C GLY A 98 16.17 13.57 -5.76
N SER A 99 16.79 14.20 -6.75
CA SER A 99 17.44 13.60 -7.90
C SER A 99 18.74 14.37 -8.18
N VAL A 100 19.57 13.88 -9.09
CA VAL A 100 20.83 14.56 -9.48
C VAL A 100 20.57 15.99 -9.99
N ASN A 101 19.43 16.23 -10.63
CA ASN A 101 19.12 17.51 -11.29
C ASN A 101 18.14 18.38 -10.50
N ASP A 102 17.41 17.81 -9.55
CA ASP A 102 16.40 18.52 -8.75
C ASP A 102 16.34 17.92 -7.34
N PRO A 103 16.82 18.65 -6.30
CA PRO A 103 16.79 18.19 -4.91
C PRO A 103 15.37 18.11 -4.32
N ASN A 104 14.37 18.73 -4.96
CA ASN A 104 12.98 18.69 -4.54
C ASN A 104 12.16 17.62 -5.27
N ALA A 105 12.75 16.91 -6.24
CA ALA A 105 12.07 15.83 -6.95
C ALA A 105 11.55 14.78 -5.96
N ILE A 106 10.32 14.30 -6.18
CA ILE A 106 9.75 13.21 -5.41
C ILE A 106 9.75 11.97 -6.31
N ILE A 107 10.46 10.93 -5.90
CA ILE A 107 10.57 9.68 -6.64
C ILE A 107 9.77 8.59 -5.93
N ILE A 108 8.93 7.90 -6.68
CA ILE A 108 8.20 6.70 -6.25
C ILE A 108 8.90 5.50 -6.88
N THR A 109 9.41 4.61 -6.04
CA THR A 109 10.04 3.35 -6.45
C THR A 109 9.11 2.20 -6.11
N LEU A 110 8.68 1.44 -7.11
CA LEU A 110 7.92 0.20 -6.92
C LEU A 110 8.90 -0.97 -6.73
N ASN A 111 8.61 -1.87 -5.79
CA ASN A 111 9.42 -3.03 -5.46
C ASN A 111 10.90 -2.72 -5.11
N PRO A 112 11.20 -1.73 -4.25
CA PRO A 112 12.57 -1.32 -3.91
C PRO A 112 13.43 -2.44 -3.32
N ASP A 113 12.82 -3.50 -2.78
CA ASP A 113 13.46 -4.68 -2.19
C ASP A 113 13.79 -5.79 -3.21
N LYS A 114 13.40 -5.62 -4.48
CA LYS A 114 13.61 -6.62 -5.54
C LYS A 114 14.80 -6.29 -6.41
N ASP A 115 15.21 -7.25 -7.24
CA ASP A 115 16.21 -7.03 -8.28
C ASP A 115 15.83 -5.85 -9.18
N LYS A 116 16.83 -5.10 -9.64
CA LYS A 116 16.65 -3.82 -10.37
C LYS A 116 15.72 -3.94 -11.58
N ASN A 117 15.70 -5.08 -12.28
CA ASN A 117 14.81 -5.34 -13.43
C ASN A 117 13.33 -5.52 -13.06
N LEU A 118 13.03 -5.78 -11.79
CA LEU A 118 11.67 -5.89 -11.25
C LEU A 118 11.18 -4.59 -10.61
N GLN A 119 12.06 -3.58 -10.53
CA GLN A 119 11.70 -2.25 -10.03
C GLN A 119 11.08 -1.39 -11.14
N ARG A 120 10.32 -0.37 -10.72
CA ARG A 120 9.84 0.72 -11.57
C ARG A 120 10.03 2.03 -10.83
N TYR A 121 10.35 3.09 -11.57
CA TYR A 121 10.63 4.40 -11.00
C TYR A 121 9.74 5.44 -11.66
N TYR A 122 9.10 6.28 -10.83
CA TYR A 122 8.26 7.38 -11.28
C TYR A 122 8.64 8.65 -10.55
N GLN A 123 8.81 9.76 -11.26
CA GLN A 123 8.85 11.08 -10.65
C GLN A 123 7.43 11.63 -10.51
N LYS A 124 7.08 12.16 -9.35
CA LYS A 124 5.85 12.94 -9.17
C LYS A 124 6.09 14.35 -9.74
N ILE A 125 5.42 14.64 -10.86
CA ILE A 125 5.51 15.94 -11.55
C ILE A 125 4.52 16.95 -10.94
N SER A 126 3.36 16.46 -10.52
CA SER A 126 2.34 17.21 -9.78
C SER A 126 1.49 16.25 -8.93
N GLU A 127 0.48 16.75 -8.22
CA GLU A 127 -0.48 15.89 -7.50
C GLU A 127 -1.23 14.92 -8.42
N ASP A 128 -1.35 15.25 -9.71
CA ASP A 128 -2.15 14.48 -10.67
C ASP A 128 -1.31 13.82 -11.78
N GLU A 129 0.02 13.88 -11.69
CA GLU A 129 0.91 13.33 -12.73
C GLU A 129 2.14 12.64 -12.15
N LEU A 130 2.31 11.39 -12.56
CA LEU A 130 3.55 10.63 -12.42
C LEU A 130 4.20 10.50 -13.79
N ARG A 131 5.53 10.62 -13.86
CA ARG A 131 6.31 10.39 -15.08
C ARG A 131 7.29 9.26 -14.88
N MET A 132 7.25 8.25 -15.74
CA MET A 132 8.17 7.11 -15.68
C MET A 132 9.61 7.58 -15.92
N LEU A 133 10.53 7.02 -15.15
CA LEU A 133 11.97 7.21 -15.26
C LEU A 133 12.63 5.95 -15.82
N ASP A 134 13.88 6.07 -16.25
CA ASP A 134 14.68 4.92 -16.64
C ASP A 134 15.13 4.08 -15.43
N MET A 135 15.85 2.99 -15.70
CA MET A 135 16.37 2.10 -14.66
C MET A 135 17.40 2.77 -13.74
N ASP A 136 17.98 3.91 -14.12
CA ASP A 136 18.92 4.68 -13.32
C ASP A 136 18.26 5.87 -12.61
N GLN A 137 16.91 5.90 -12.58
CA GLN A 137 16.10 6.97 -11.98
C GLN A 137 16.30 8.33 -12.66
N LYS A 138 16.61 8.35 -13.95
CA LYS A 138 16.74 9.56 -14.75
C LYS A 138 15.55 9.74 -15.69
N ALA A 139 15.34 10.98 -16.12
CA ALA A 139 14.36 11.28 -17.14
C ALA A 139 14.72 10.56 -18.45
N ILE A 140 13.72 9.93 -19.08
CA ILE A 140 13.91 9.22 -20.35
C ILE A 140 14.06 10.26 -21.48
N PRO A 141 15.18 10.29 -22.22
CA PRO A 141 15.40 11.26 -23.29
C PRO A 141 14.61 10.86 -24.55
N SER A 142 13.34 11.25 -24.60
CA SER A 142 12.42 10.91 -25.69
C SER A 142 11.32 11.95 -25.84
N ASN A 143 10.76 12.06 -27.05
CA ASN A 143 9.59 12.89 -27.33
C ASN A 143 8.25 12.15 -27.07
N LEU A 144 8.32 10.87 -26.69
CA LEU A 144 7.14 10.07 -26.37
C LEU A 144 6.62 10.40 -24.96
N ASN A 145 5.32 10.15 -24.74
CA ASN A 145 4.70 10.43 -23.45
C ASN A 145 4.88 9.26 -22.47
N TYR A 146 5.58 9.49 -21.37
CA TYR A 146 5.80 8.52 -20.30
C TYR A 146 5.01 8.85 -19.02
N SER A 147 3.89 9.57 -19.15
CA SER A 147 3.15 10.10 -18.00
C SER A 147 1.90 9.28 -17.71
N LEU A 148 1.65 9.01 -16.43
CA LEU A 148 0.40 8.51 -15.90
C LEU A 148 -0.33 9.66 -15.20
N LYS A 149 -1.63 9.79 -15.46
CA LYS A 149 -2.48 10.83 -14.90
C LYS A 149 -3.43 10.26 -13.87
N LYS A 150 -3.60 10.97 -12.75
CA LYS A 150 -4.54 10.59 -11.71
C LYS A 150 -5.96 10.51 -12.28
N GLN A 151 -6.71 9.51 -11.83
CA GLN A 151 -8.09 9.25 -12.23
C GLN A 151 -9.09 9.85 -11.23
#